data_AF-A0A3B1AW42-F1
#
_entry.id   AF-A0A3B1AW42-F1
#
_cell.length_a   1.000
_cell.length_b   1.000
_cell.length_c   1.000
_cell.angle_alpha   90.00
_cell.angle_beta   90.00
_cell.angle_gamma   90.00
#
_symmetry.space_group_name_H-M   'P 1'
#
loop_
_entity.id
_entity.type
_entity.pdbx_description
1 polymer ?
#
loop_
_entity_poly.entity_id
_entity_poly.type
_entity_poly.pdbx_seq_one_letter_code
_entity_poly.pdbx_strand_id
1 'polypeptide(L)'
;MNSEELKELIALKEKGLTKLKLVGLGHAFIVHKNIQNKISHDLIGEGKELSTFIDRSPSEPGLCHLYKFNLHITKALFLPEEVNEAIRNENEVVMKFADVADEHIPDK
;
A
#
# COMPACT_ATOMS: atom_id res chain seq x y z
N MET A 1 -9.43 -18.53 -4.54
CA MET A 1 -10.07 -17.39 -3.86
C MET A 1 -11.41 -17.87 -3.34
N ASN A 2 -11.65 -17.79 -2.03
CA ASN A 2 -12.93 -18.23 -1.46
C ASN A 2 -13.97 -17.08 -1.55
N SER A 3 -15.25 -17.38 -1.32
CA SER A 3 -16.33 -16.39 -1.42
C SER A 3 -16.18 -15.24 -0.41
N GLU A 4 -15.55 -15.49 0.73
CA GLU A 4 -15.34 -14.51 1.80
C GLU A 4 -14.23 -13.50 1.45
N GLU A 5 -13.10 -13.98 0.93
CA GLU A 5 -11.99 -13.15 0.46
C GLU A 5 -12.45 -12.26 -0.70
N LEU A 6 -13.31 -12.76 -1.59
CA LEU A 6 -13.90 -11.94 -2.64
C LEU A 6 -14.81 -10.82 -2.08
N LYS A 7 -15.67 -11.13 -1.09
CA LYS A 7 -16.51 -10.12 -0.43
C LYS A 7 -15.67 -9.07 0.30
N GLU A 8 -14.61 -9.49 0.98
CA GLU A 8 -13.64 -8.60 1.63
C GLU A 8 -13.03 -7.64 0.60
N LEU A 9 -12.55 -8.16 -0.54
CA LEU A 9 -11.94 -7.34 -1.59
C LEU A 9 -12.92 -6.32 -2.18
N ILE A 10 -14.18 -6.70 -2.41
CA ILE A 10 -15.21 -5.77 -2.88
C ILE A 10 -15.42 -4.63 -1.86
N ALA A 11 -15.61 -4.97 -0.59
CA ALA A 11 -15.81 -3.99 0.48
C ALA A 11 -14.60 -3.06 0.67
N LEU A 12 -13.38 -3.55 0.44
CA LEU A 12 -12.17 -2.72 0.46
C LEU A 12 -12.15 -1.75 -0.73
N LYS A 13 -12.50 -2.22 -1.93
CA LYS A 13 -12.51 -1.38 -3.14
C LYS A 13 -13.48 -0.20 -3.03
N GLU A 14 -14.66 -0.41 -2.46
CA GLU A 14 -15.63 0.65 -2.18
C GLU A 14 -15.08 1.75 -1.26
N LYS A 15 -14.10 1.42 -0.41
CA LYS A 15 -13.42 2.34 0.51
C LYS A 15 -12.14 2.95 -0.08
N GLY A 16 -11.82 2.69 -1.35
CA GLY A 16 -10.55 3.09 -1.96
C GLY A 16 -9.33 2.34 -1.40
N LEU A 17 -9.54 1.16 -0.80
CA LEU A 17 -8.51 0.33 -0.21
C LEU A 17 -8.25 -0.91 -1.08
N THR A 18 -7.12 -1.56 -0.83
CA THR A 18 -6.78 -2.84 -1.43
C THR A 18 -5.99 -3.69 -0.46
N LYS A 19 -5.96 -5.00 -0.70
CA LYS A 19 -5.13 -5.94 0.03
C LYS A 19 -3.79 -6.07 -0.71
N LEU A 20 -2.71 -5.65 -0.07
CA LEU A 20 -1.35 -5.77 -0.61
C LEU A 20 -0.71 -7.02 -0.03
N LYS A 21 -0.28 -7.94 -0.89
CA LYS A 21 0.48 -9.14 -0.51
C LYS A 21 1.88 -9.03 -1.10
N LEU A 22 2.90 -9.13 -0.26
CA LEU A 22 4.26 -9.34 -0.75
C LEU A 22 4.49 -10.83 -0.94
N VAL A 23 4.79 -11.23 -2.17
CA VAL A 23 5.03 -12.63 -2.52
C VAL A 23 6.22 -13.14 -1.71
N GLY A 24 6.00 -14.23 -0.95
CA GLY A 24 7.03 -14.85 -0.10
C GLY A 24 7.00 -14.45 1.38
N LEU A 25 6.26 -13.40 1.78
CA LEU A 25 6.23 -12.95 3.18
C LEU A 25 5.02 -13.44 3.99
N GLY A 26 4.08 -14.16 3.38
CA GLY A 26 2.91 -14.76 4.05
C GLY A 26 1.92 -13.77 4.68
N HIS A 27 2.29 -12.49 4.77
CA HIS A 27 1.50 -11.42 5.36
C HIS A 27 0.80 -10.58 4.29
N ALA A 28 -0.38 -10.06 4.64
CA ALA A 28 -1.18 -9.20 3.79
C ALA A 28 -1.52 -7.91 4.55
N PHE A 29 -1.37 -6.78 3.88
CA PHE A 29 -1.64 -5.46 4.45
C PHE A 29 -2.93 -4.89 3.85
N ILE A 30 -3.66 -4.07 4.61
CA ILE A 30 -4.77 -3.29 4.08
C ILE A 30 -4.25 -1.88 3.83
N VAL A 31 -4.19 -1.45 2.58
CA VAL A 31 -3.52 -0.21 2.20
C VAL A 31 -4.37 0.61 1.24
N HIS A 32 -4.00 1.87 1.01
CA HIS A 32 -4.67 2.67 -0.04
C HIS A 32 -4.44 2.06 -1.43
N LYS A 33 -5.44 2.14 -2.32
CA LYS A 33 -5.41 1.51 -3.65
C LYS A 33 -4.20 1.91 -4.52
N ASN A 34 -3.65 3.11 -4.31
CA ASN A 34 -2.52 3.63 -5.08
C ASN A 34 -1.13 3.33 -4.46
N ILE A 35 -1.06 2.57 -3.36
CA ILE A 35 0.20 2.35 -2.64
C ILE A 35 1.24 1.61 -3.48
N GLN A 36 0.80 0.68 -4.32
CA GLN A 36 1.71 -0.01 -5.23
C GLN A 36 2.41 0.95 -6.18
N ASN A 37 1.71 1.95 -6.71
CA ASN A 37 2.28 2.96 -7.59
C ASN A 37 3.27 3.86 -6.84
N LYS A 38 2.94 4.27 -5.61
CA LYS A 38 3.87 5.00 -4.74
C LYS A 38 5.13 4.19 -4.46
N ILE A 39 5.01 2.91 -4.10
CA ILE A 39 6.16 2.02 -3.85
C ILE A 39 7.05 1.93 -5.10
N SER A 40 6.44 1.72 -6.27
CA SER A 40 7.17 1.67 -7.55
C SER A 40 7.92 2.98 -7.80
N HIS A 41 7.24 4.13 -7.64
CA HIS A 41 7.85 5.44 -7.81
C HIS A 41 9.00 5.68 -6.82
N ASP A 42 8.80 5.42 -5.53
CA ASP A 42 9.83 5.60 -4.51
C ASP A 42 11.09 4.78 -4.85
N LEU A 43 10.93 3.48 -5.16
CA LEU A 43 12.05 2.56 -5.30
C LEU A 43 12.73 2.60 -6.68
N ILE A 44 11.95 2.84 -7.73
CA ILE A 44 12.40 2.81 -9.14
C ILE A 44 12.54 4.22 -9.70
N GLY A 45 11.49 5.05 -9.57
CA GLY A 45 11.47 6.41 -10.13
C GLY A 45 12.47 7.35 -9.45
N GLU A 46 12.43 7.41 -8.12
CA GLU A 46 13.33 8.27 -7.33
C GLU A 46 14.59 7.54 -6.85
N GLY A 47 14.66 6.21 -7.03
CA GLY A 47 15.80 5.40 -6.63
C GLY A 47 16.02 5.34 -5.12
N LYS A 48 14.99 5.55 -4.29
CA LYS A 48 15.09 5.41 -2.84
C LYS A 48 15.36 3.96 -2.46
N GLU A 49 16.07 3.77 -1.36
CA GLU A 49 16.30 2.44 -0.76
C GLU A 49 15.14 1.98 0.14
N LEU A 50 14.20 2.88 0.43
CA LEU A 50 13.10 2.67 1.35
C LEU A 50 11.83 3.33 0.82
N SER A 51 10.70 2.61 0.91
CA SER A 51 9.36 3.16 0.74
C SER A 51 8.55 2.92 2.01
N THR A 52 7.66 3.85 2.33
CA THR A 52 6.78 3.77 3.50
C THR A 52 5.31 3.78 3.10
N PHE A 53 4.49 3.07 3.86
CA PHE A 53 3.03 3.07 3.72
C PHE A 53 2.36 2.69 5.03
N ILE A 54 1.08 3.02 5.18
CA ILE A 54 0.29 2.72 6.37
C ILE A 54 -0.48 1.41 6.13
N ASP A 55 -0.27 0.43 6.99
CA ASP A 55 -1.22 -0.67 7.16
C ASP A 55 -2.42 -0.14 7.95
N ARG A 56 -3.57 -0.15 7.30
CA ARG A 56 -4.87 0.30 7.81
C ARG A 56 -5.69 -0.86 8.35
N SER A 57 -5.05 -2.01 8.59
CA SER A 57 -5.72 -3.15 9.19
C SER A 57 -6.28 -2.77 10.57
N PRO A 58 -7.54 -3.14 10.88
CA PRO A 58 -8.16 -2.78 12.16
C PRO A 58 -7.53 -3.52 13.35
N SER A 59 -6.84 -4.64 13.10
CA SER A 59 -6.19 -5.44 14.12
C SER A 59 -4.83 -4.88 14.53
N GLU A 60 -4.05 -4.36 13.58
CA GLU A 60 -2.69 -3.89 13.82
C GLU A 60 -2.37 -2.72 12.89
N PRO A 61 -2.96 -1.52 13.07
CA PRO A 61 -2.61 -0.40 12.21
C PRO A 61 -1.18 0.07 12.48
N GLY A 62 -0.47 0.54 11.46
CA GLY A 62 0.91 1.00 11.65
C GLY A 62 1.64 1.44 10.39
N LEU A 63 2.78 2.08 10.59
CA LEU A 63 3.71 2.49 9.54
C LEU A 63 4.60 1.31 9.14
N CYS A 64 4.47 0.87 7.89
CA CYS A 64 5.34 -0.12 7.26
C CYS A 64 6.51 0.57 6.57
N HIS A 65 7.71 0.01 6.74
CA HIS A 65 8.93 0.38 6.05
C HIS A 65 9.36 -0.78 5.16
N LEU A 66 9.26 -0.60 3.84
CA LEU A 66 9.67 -1.56 2.84
C LEU A 66 11.07 -1.24 2.31
N TYR A 67 12.02 -2.14 2.55
CA TYR A 67 13.40 -2.01 2.13
C TYR A 67 13.63 -2.63 0.75
N LYS A 68 14.26 -1.88 -0.16
CA LYS A 68 14.51 -2.31 -1.55
C LYS A 68 15.36 -3.58 -1.66
N PHE A 69 16.42 -3.66 -0.85
CA PHE A 69 17.48 -4.66 -1.01
C PHE A 69 17.01 -6.10 -0.74
N ASN A 70 16.16 -6.30 0.26
CA ASN A 70 15.72 -7.62 0.71
C ASN A 70 14.19 -7.77 0.78
N LEU A 71 13.45 -6.74 0.34
CA LEU A 71 11.98 -6.66 0.44
C LEU A 71 11.46 -6.91 1.86
N HIS A 72 12.31 -6.69 2.88
CA HIS A 72 11.92 -6.83 4.27
C HIS A 72 10.96 -5.70 4.65
N ILE A 73 10.05 -6.00 5.56
CA ILE A 73 9.15 -5.00 6.15
C ILE A 73 9.37 -4.96 7.65
N THR A 74 9.59 -3.76 8.16
CA THR A 74 9.39 -3.45 9.58
C THR A 74 8.11 -2.63 9.75
N LYS A 75 7.42 -2.81 10.88
CA LYS A 75 6.14 -2.17 11.17
C LYS A 75 6.19 -1.50 12.53
N ALA A 76 5.95 -0.19 12.56
CA ALA A 76 5.75 0.57 13.78
C ALA A 76 4.24 0.68 14.02
N LEU A 77 3.75 0.08 15.11
CA LEU A 77 2.32 0.07 15.44
C LEU A 77 1.86 1.45 15.90
N PHE A 78 0.63 1.80 15.53
CA PHE A 78 -0.02 3.03 15.95
C PHE A 78 -1.02 2.81 17.06
N LEU A 79 -1.13 3.80 17.93
CA LEU A 79 -2.28 4.01 18.80
C LEU A 79 -3.49 4.47 17.97
N PRO A 80 -4.73 4.15 18.37
CA PRO A 80 -5.93 4.49 17.62
C PRO A 80 -6.03 5.98 17.21
N GLU A 81 -5.59 6.88 18.09
CA GLU A 81 -5.56 8.33 17.86
C GLU A 81 -4.57 8.76 16.76
N GLU A 82 -3.47 8.03 16.57
CA GLU A 82 -2.42 8.33 15.58
C GLU A 82 -2.85 7.89 14.17
N VAL A 83 -3.70 6.86 14.08
CA VAL A 83 -4.11 6.24 12.81
C VAL A 83 -4.74 7.24 11.85
N ASN A 84 -5.67 8.07 12.34
CA ASN A 84 -6.43 8.98 11.49
C ASN A 84 -5.55 10.06 10.88
N GLU A 85 -4.63 10.61 11.65
CA GLU A 85 -3.68 11.60 11.17
C GLU A 85 -2.71 10.99 10.15
N ALA A 86 -2.15 9.81 10.45
CA ALA A 86 -1.26 9.12 9.53
C ALA A 86 -1.96 8.77 8.19
N ILE A 87 -3.21 8.30 8.24
CA ILE A 87 -4.01 8.01 7.04
C ILE A 87 -4.27 9.27 6.22
N ARG A 88 -4.61 10.39 6.87
CA ARG A 88 -4.84 11.66 6.18
C ARG A 88 -3.59 12.12 5.43
N ASN A 89 -2.44 12.11 6.12
CA ASN A 89 -1.17 12.52 5.54
C ASN A 89 -0.75 11.60 4.38
N GLU A 90 -0.94 10.28 4.53
CA GLU A 90 -0.68 9.32 3.44
C GLU A 90 -1.60 9.59 2.24
N ASN A 91 -2.90 9.80 2.46
CA ASN A 91 -3.87 10.06 1.40
C ASN A 91 -3.44 11.24 0.50
N GLU A 92 -2.97 12.33 1.09
CA GLU A 92 -2.49 13.51 0.34
C GLU A 92 -1.31 13.19 -0.59
N VAL A 93 -0.43 12.29 -0.16
CA VAL A 93 0.73 11.86 -0.96
C VAL A 93 0.29 10.87 -2.04
N VAL A 94 -0.48 9.85 -1.69
CA VAL A 94 -0.80 8.73 -2.58
C VAL A 94 -1.79 9.10 -3.69
N MET A 95 -2.55 10.18 -3.51
CA MET A 95 -3.45 10.72 -4.54
C MET A 95 -2.67 11.22 -5.76
N LYS A 96 -1.40 11.61 -5.61
CA LYS A 96 -0.52 12.02 -6.72
C LYS A 96 -0.17 10.86 -7.66
N PHE A 97 -0.40 9.62 -7.23
CA PHE A 97 -0.10 8.41 -7.99
C PHE A 97 -1.38 7.71 -8.50
N ALA A 98 -2.49 8.44 -8.57
CA ALA A 98 -3.76 7.93 -9.08
C ALA A 98 -3.73 7.64 -10.59
N ASP A 99 -2.93 8.39 -11.35
CA ASP A 99 -2.93 8.35 -12.83
C ASP A 99 -1.84 7.43 -13.43
N VAL A 100 -1.28 6.50 -12.66
CA VAL A 100 -0.32 5.54 -13.21
C VAL A 100 -1.04 4.23 -13.54
N ALA A 101 -1.63 4.19 -14.73
CA ALA A 101 -2.07 2.96 -15.38
C ALA A 101 -1.62 3.05 -16.84
N ASP A 102 -0.61 2.24 -17.21
CA ASP A 102 -0.26 1.93 -18.59
C ASP A 102 -0.37 3.11 -19.58
N GLU A 103 0.63 4.00 -19.61
CA GLU A 103 0.85 4.74 -20.87
C GLU A 103 1.13 3.68 -21.95
N HIS A 104 0.11 3.48 -22.79
CA HIS A 104 0.08 2.66 -24.00
C HIS A 104 1.48 2.50 -24.59
N ILE A 105 2.08 1.30 -24.50
CA ILE A 105 3.25 0.98 -25.31
C ILE A 105 2.73 0.98 -26.76
N PRO A 106 3.12 1.93 -27.62
CA PRO A 106 2.65 1.92 -28.99
C PRO A 106 3.18 0.65 -29.66
N ASP A 107 2.28 -0.12 -30.27
CA ASP A 107 2.63 -1.29 -31.08
C ASP A 107 3.66 -0.86 -32.14
N LYS A 108 4.81 -1.55 -32.15
CA LYS A 108 5.84 -1.40 -33.19
C LYS A 108 5.42 -2.05 -34.49
#